data_AF-A0A6V7J6J9-F1
#
_entry.id   AF-A0A6V7J6J9-F1
#
_cell.length_a   1.000
_cell.length_b   1.000
_cell.length_c   1.000
_cell.angle_alpha   90.00
_cell.angle_beta   90.00
_cell.angle_gamma   90.00
#
_symmetry.space_group_name_H-M   'P 1'
#
loop_
_entity.id
_entity.type
_entity.pdbx_description
1 polymer ?
#
loop_
_entity_poly.entity_id
_entity_poly.type
_entity_poly.pdbx_seq_one_letter_code
_entity_poly.pdbx_strand_id
1 'polypeptide(L)' 'IPAAVSLPHFLDADPSLLADVEGLKPDPEKHRTRIFFQP' A
#
# COMPACT_ATOMS: atom_id res chain seq x y z
N ILE A 1 17.29 12.70 -5.96
CA ILE A 1 16.90 12.00 -4.71
C ILE A 1 16.24 10.69 -5.12
N PRO A 2 16.63 9.52 -4.58
CA PRO A 2 15.94 8.27 -4.87
C PRO A 2 14.55 8.28 -4.21
N ALA A 3 13.51 7.99 -4.98
CA ALA A 3 12.14 7.90 -4.49
C ALA A 3 11.46 6.66 -5.07
N ALA A 4 10.61 6.01 -4.28
CA ALA A 4 9.79 4.87 -4.67
C ALA A 4 8.32 5.15 -4.36
N VAL A 5 7.42 4.50 -5.10
CA VAL A 5 5.97 4.63 -4.93
C VAL A 5 5.39 3.27 -4.58
N SER A 6 4.50 3.25 -3.59
CA SER A 6 3.75 2.07 -3.16
C SER A 6 2.33 2.45 -2.79
N LEU A 7 1.49 1.45 -2.52
CA LEU A 7 0.26 1.67 -1.77
C LEU A 7 0.58 1.85 -0.27
N PRO A 8 -0.33 2.47 0.52
CA PRO A 8 -0.16 2.60 1.96
C PRO A 8 0.10 1.25 2.63
N HIS A 9 1.02 1.24 3.59
CA HIS A 9 1.46 0.03 4.31
C HIS A 9 1.90 -1.13 3.39
N PHE A 10 2.45 -0.82 2.22
CA PHE A 10 2.87 -1.82 1.23
C PHE A 10 1.75 -2.81 0.84
N LEU A 11 0.49 -2.34 0.80
CA LEU A 11 -0.63 -3.15 0.30
C LEU A 11 -0.30 -3.71 -1.10
N ASP A 12 -0.51 -5.02 -1.27
CA ASP A 12 -0.27 -5.78 -2.51
C ASP A 12 1.20 -5.77 -3.01
N ALA A 13 2.16 -5.31 -2.20
CA ALA A 13 3.59 -5.38 -2.52
C ALA A 13 4.21 -6.74 -2.11
N ASP A 14 5.51 -6.92 -2.37
CA ASP A 14 6.23 -8.12 -1.93
C ASP A 14 6.18 -8.26 -0.38
N PRO A 15 5.77 -9.43 0.17
CA PRO A 15 5.64 -9.62 1.61
C PRO A 15 6.93 -9.39 2.41
N SER A 16 8.10 -9.53 1.79
CA SER A 16 9.39 -9.24 2.44
C SER A 16 9.50 -7.79 2.92
N LEU A 17 8.80 -6.86 2.27
CA LEU A 17 8.79 -5.44 2.65
C LEU A 17 8.05 -5.18 3.97
N LEU A 18 7.30 -6.17 4.47
CA LEU A 18 6.60 -6.09 5.76
C LEU A 18 7.48 -6.48 6.94
N ALA A 19 8.61 -7.17 6.70
CA ALA A 19 9.41 -7.78 7.75
C ALA A 19 10.21 -6.77 8.58
N ASP A 20 10.66 -5.68 7.95
CA ASP A 20 11.69 -4.81 8.51
C ASP A 20 11.13 -3.51 9.12
N VAL A 21 9.81 -3.29 9.06
CA VAL A 21 9.17 -2.06 9.54
C VAL A 21 8.01 -2.38 10.47
N GLU A 22 8.14 -1.96 11.73
CA GLU A 22 7.10 -2.14 12.74
C GLU A 22 5.85 -1.30 12.43
N GLY A 23 4.67 -1.88 12.67
CA GLY A 23 3.39 -1.17 12.58
C GLY A 23 2.73 -1.21 11.20
N LEU A 24 3.32 -1.90 10.21
CA LEU A 24 2.68 -2.11 8.91
C LEU A 24 1.43 -3.00 9.05
N LYS A 25 0.29 -2.49 8.56
CA LYS A 25 -1.02 -3.17 8.61
C LYS A 25 -1.76 -2.96 7.29
N PRO A 26 -1.38 -3.64 6.20
CA PRO A 26 -2.09 -3.52 4.93
C PRO A 26 -3.56 -3.94 5.09
N ASP A 27 -4.47 -3.07 4.64
CA ASP A 27 -5.92 -3.23 4.77
C ASP A 27 -6.55 -2.78 3.43
N PRO A 28 -7.10 -3.69 2.62
CA PRO A 28 -7.66 -3.36 1.30
C PRO A 28 -8.83 -2.37 1.33
N GLU A 29 -9.57 -2.27 2.44
CA GLU A 29 -10.67 -1.30 2.56
C GLU A 29 -10.14 0.12 2.82
N LYS A 30 -8.99 0.25 3.47
CA LYS A 30 -8.38 1.56 3.81
C LYS A 30 -7.32 2.02 2.83
N HIS A 31 -6.58 1.08 2.24
CA HIS A 31 -5.31 1.37 1.54
C HIS A 31 -5.41 1.15 0.03
N ARG A 32 -6.55 0.72 -0.51
CA ARG A 32 -6.77 0.64 -1.95
C ARG A 32 -7.27 1.98 -2.48
N THR A 33 -6.61 2.51 -3.51
CA THR A 33 -7.13 3.63 -4.27
C THR A 33 -8.36 3.18 -5.06
N ARG A 34 -9.51 3.83 -4.84
CA ARG A 34 -10.76 3.59 -5.57
C ARG A 34 -11.11 4.85 -6.35
N ILE A 35 -11.44 4.69 -7.63
CA ILE A 35 -11.93 5.77 -8.50
C ILE A 35 -13.33 5.36 -8.94
N PHE A 36 -14.29 6.24 -8.70
CA PHE A 36 -15.68 6.03 -9.09
C PHE A 36 -16.00 6.93 -10.26
N PHE A 37 -16.26 6.34 -11.42
CA PHE A 37 -16.75 7.05 -12.59
C PHE A 37 -18.26 6.91 -12.67
N GLN A 38 -18.95 8.02 -12.88
CA GLN A 38 -20.35 8.02 -13.29
C GLN A 38 -20.40 8.27 -14.80
N PRO A 39 -21.12 7.43 -15.58
CA PRO A 39 -21.28 7.59 -17.03
C PRO A 39 -21.89 8.94 -17.44
#